data_AF-A0A350VFB5-F1
#
_entry.id   AF-A0A350VFB5-F1
#
_cell.length_a   1.000
_cell.length_b   1.000
_cell.length_c   1.000
_cell.angle_alpha   90.00
_cell.angle_beta   90.00
_cell.angle_gamma   90.00
#
_symmetry.space_group_name_H-M   'P 1'
#
loop_
_entity.id
_entity.type
_entity.pdbx_description
1 polymer ?
#
loop_
_entity_poly.entity_id
_entity_poly.type
_entity_poly.pdbx_seq_one_letter_code
_entity_poly.pdbx_strand_id
1 'polypeptide(L)'
;MINWRALAYGGTVALAAYAVVSYMLSVGQLLLQGVCDGSQPLISFYHGAADAHSVKQLKRWTYYTSITTGIVITIGITALRNVIPTWFNVSAETTGVLLFAFPLCALSLPFYAFSRSSSAYFYAIKKARRASIMVYGEALIVLPICVFILPMFLKLNGVWITLTVVQIIMLFTAILLLRKQ
;
A
#
# COMPACT_ATOMS: atom_id res chain seq x y z
N MET A 1 9.86 -6.84 9.75
CA MET A 1 9.64 -8.24 9.33
C MET A 1 10.19 -8.52 7.94
N ILE A 2 9.87 -7.70 6.93
CA ILE A 2 10.32 -7.93 5.55
C ILE A 2 11.85 -7.83 5.39
N ASN A 3 12.53 -6.85 6.00
CA ASN A 3 14.01 -6.73 5.98
C ASN A 3 14.69 -8.04 6.37
N TRP A 4 14.19 -8.69 7.44
CA TRP A 4 14.73 -9.96 7.91
C TRP A 4 14.53 -11.07 6.87
N ARG A 5 13.37 -11.13 6.22
CA ARG A 5 13.12 -12.11 5.15
C ARG A 5 13.95 -11.84 3.90
N ALA A 6 14.13 -10.57 3.52
CA ALA A 6 15.02 -10.19 2.42
C ALA A 6 16.46 -10.65 2.68
N LEU A 7 16.97 -10.40 3.90
CA LEU A 7 18.29 -10.88 4.32
C LEU A 7 18.37 -12.42 4.31
N ALA A 8 17.37 -13.10 4.88
CA ALA A 8 17.38 -14.56 4.99
C ALA A 8 17.30 -15.28 3.63
N TYR A 9 16.54 -14.75 2.66
CA TYR A 9 16.32 -15.41 1.36
C TYR A 9 17.19 -14.86 0.22
N GLY A 10 17.83 -13.70 0.39
CA GLY A 10 18.60 -13.04 -0.68
C GLY A 10 19.86 -12.31 -0.21
N GLY A 11 20.27 -12.45 1.06
CA GLY A 11 21.50 -11.91 1.59
C GLY A 11 21.53 -10.37 1.68
N THR A 12 22.73 -9.83 1.84
CA THR A 12 22.96 -8.37 2.00
C THR A 12 22.55 -7.58 0.77
N VAL A 13 22.68 -8.15 -0.43
CA VAL A 13 22.26 -7.54 -1.69
C VAL A 13 20.74 -7.31 -1.71
N ALA A 14 19.95 -8.32 -1.32
CA ALA A 14 18.49 -8.19 -1.25
C ALA A 14 18.04 -7.27 -0.11
N LEU A 15 18.75 -7.27 1.03
CA LEU A 15 18.50 -6.32 2.11
C LEU A 15 18.71 -4.87 1.67
N ALA A 16 19.80 -4.59 0.95
CA ALA A 16 20.09 -3.28 0.39
C ALA A 16 19.03 -2.86 -0.64
N ALA A 17 18.63 -3.77 -1.53
CA ALA A 17 17.55 -3.52 -2.49
C ALA A 17 16.23 -3.20 -1.76
N TYR A 18 15.89 -3.97 -0.73
CA TYR A 18 14.67 -3.72 0.03
C TYR A 18 14.68 -2.34 0.72
N ALA A 19 15.82 -1.87 1.22
CA ALA A 19 15.93 -0.53 1.80
C ALA A 19 15.47 0.55 0.80
N VAL A 20 15.99 0.51 -0.44
CA VAL A 20 15.61 1.45 -1.50
C VAL A 20 14.13 1.30 -1.87
N VAL A 21 13.64 0.06 -2.06
CA VAL A 21 12.21 -0.19 -2.35
C VAL A 21 11.33 0.39 -1.26
N SER A 22 11.64 0.11 0.00
CA SER A 22 10.83 0.55 1.14
C SER A 22 10.75 2.08 1.20
N TYR A 23 11.86 2.78 0.95
CA TYR A 23 11.88 4.23 0.93
C TYR A 23 10.96 4.79 -0.18
N MET A 24 11.05 4.24 -1.40
CA MET A 24 10.22 4.70 -2.52
C MET A 24 8.73 4.41 -2.32
N LEU A 25 8.39 3.25 -1.76
CA LEU A 25 7.01 2.94 -1.42
C LEU A 25 6.49 3.82 -0.28
N SER A 26 7.30 4.12 0.73
CA SER A 26 6.90 5.02 1.82
C SER A 26 6.58 6.43 1.32
N VAL A 27 7.38 6.98 0.41
CA VAL A 27 7.06 8.27 -0.24
C VAL A 27 5.73 8.19 -0.96
N GLY A 28 5.49 7.13 -1.74
CA GLY A 28 4.22 6.93 -2.42
C GLY A 28 3.03 6.81 -1.46
N GLN A 29 3.19 6.04 -0.37
CA GLN A 29 2.17 5.87 0.66
C GLN A 29 1.85 7.17 1.38
N LEU A 30 2.84 8.03 1.66
CA LEU A 30 2.61 9.33 2.30
C LEU A 30 1.78 10.27 1.41
N LEU A 31 2.03 10.30 0.10
CA LEU A 31 1.22 11.07 -0.84
C LEU A 31 -0.24 10.58 -0.86
N LEU A 32 -0.43 9.26 -0.92
CA LEU A 32 -1.75 8.63 -0.87
C LEU A 32 -2.47 8.90 0.45
N GLN A 33 -1.73 8.87 1.55
CA GLN A 33 -2.24 9.18 2.88
C GLN A 33 -2.67 10.64 2.98
N GLY A 34 -1.94 11.58 2.38
CA GLY A 34 -2.34 12.99 2.32
C GLY A 34 -3.73 13.19 1.70
N VAL A 35 -4.05 12.47 0.61
CA VAL A 35 -5.38 12.49 -0.01
C VAL A 35 -6.45 11.93 0.94
N CYS A 36 -6.17 10.81 1.60
CA CYS A 36 -7.12 10.14 2.49
C CYS A 36 -7.40 10.96 3.75
N ASP A 37 -6.34 11.44 4.41
CA ASP A 37 -6.44 12.20 5.66
C ASP A 37 -7.10 13.56 5.42
N GLY A 38 -6.86 14.19 4.26
CA GLY A 38 -7.56 15.42 3.84
C GLY A 38 -9.06 15.22 3.55
N SER A 39 -9.45 14.05 3.05
CA SER A 39 -10.86 13.72 2.78
C SER A 39 -11.68 13.45 4.05
N GLN A 40 -11.03 12.91 5.09
CA GLN A 40 -11.69 12.44 6.30
C GLN A 40 -12.51 13.52 7.03
N PRO A 41 -11.98 14.73 7.33
CA PRO A 41 -12.77 15.77 8.01
C PRO A 41 -13.92 16.30 7.15
N LEU A 42 -13.75 16.40 5.82
CA LEU A 42 -14.81 16.83 4.90
C LEU A 42 -15.97 15.82 4.91
N ILE A 43 -15.66 14.53 4.76
CA ILE A 43 -16.67 13.47 4.82
C ILE A 43 -17.36 13.46 6.19
N SER A 44 -16.60 13.63 7.27
CA SER A 44 -17.14 13.67 8.64
C SER A 44 -18.11 14.83 8.85
N PHE A 45 -17.78 16.02 8.32
CA PHE A 45 -18.64 17.20 8.38
C PHE A 45 -19.98 16.96 7.68
N TYR A 46 -19.97 16.55 6.41
CA TYR A 46 -21.21 16.29 5.67
C TYR A 46 -22.00 15.10 6.22
N HIS A 47 -21.31 14.11 6.80
CA HIS A 47 -21.98 13.03 7.52
C HIS A 47 -22.72 13.54 8.76
N GLY A 48 -22.10 14.46 9.52
CA GLY A 48 -22.73 15.13 10.66
C GLY A 48 -23.92 16.02 10.26
N ALA A 49 -23.86 16.63 9.07
CA ALA A 49 -24.93 17.44 8.49
C ALA A 49 -26.06 16.61 7.84
N ALA A 50 -26.02 15.27 7.92
CA ALA A 50 -26.96 14.35 7.28
C ALA A 50 -27.06 14.50 5.74
N ASP A 51 -26.04 15.08 5.09
CA ASP A 51 -25.98 15.22 3.63
C ASP A 51 -25.37 13.97 2.99
N ALA A 52 -26.21 12.98 2.75
CA ALA A 52 -25.81 11.72 2.14
C ALA A 52 -25.28 11.87 0.71
N HIS A 53 -25.74 12.89 -0.03
CA HIS A 53 -25.30 13.14 -1.40
C HIS A 53 -23.83 13.59 -1.41
N SER A 54 -23.49 14.60 -0.61
CA SER A 54 -22.12 15.10 -0.49
C SER A 54 -21.17 14.04 0.08
N VAL A 55 -21.60 13.24 1.06
CA VAL A 55 -20.81 12.09 1.56
C VAL A 55 -20.49 11.10 0.44
N LYS A 56 -21.48 10.71 -0.37
CA LYS A 56 -21.28 9.77 -1.48
C LYS A 56 -20.36 10.36 -2.56
N GLN A 57 -20.52 11.64 -2.85
CA GLN A 57 -19.69 12.36 -3.82
C GLN A 57 -18.24 12.44 -3.34
N LEU A 58 -17.98 12.94 -2.13
CA LEU A 58 -16.64 13.04 -1.55
C LEU A 58 -15.96 11.67 -1.42
N LYS A 59 -16.69 10.64 -0.98
CA LYS A 59 -16.21 9.26 -1.00
C LYS A 59 -15.75 8.89 -2.41
N ARG A 60 -16.59 9.11 -3.43
CA ARG A 60 -16.24 8.79 -4.82
C ARG A 60 -14.96 9.52 -5.23
N TRP A 61 -14.89 10.84 -5.06
CA TRP A 61 -13.71 11.63 -5.40
C TRP A 61 -12.44 11.13 -4.70
N THR A 62 -12.52 10.83 -3.40
CA THR A 62 -11.39 10.32 -2.62
C THR A 62 -10.82 9.04 -3.23
N TYR A 63 -11.68 8.09 -3.62
CA TYR A 63 -11.22 6.85 -4.24
C TYR A 63 -10.64 7.09 -5.63
N TYR A 64 -11.29 7.92 -6.45
CA TYR A 64 -10.76 8.23 -7.79
C TYR A 64 -9.40 8.91 -7.69
N THR A 65 -9.26 9.96 -6.89
CA THR A 65 -8.01 10.71 -6.77
C THR A 65 -6.91 9.86 -6.15
N SER A 66 -7.18 9.10 -5.09
CA SER A 66 -6.15 8.27 -4.44
C SER A 66 -5.71 7.11 -5.34
N ILE A 67 -6.63 6.40 -5.99
CA ILE A 67 -6.29 5.26 -6.87
C ILE A 67 -5.54 5.75 -8.11
N THR A 68 -6.00 6.83 -8.75
CA THR A 68 -5.29 7.43 -9.89
C THR A 68 -3.89 7.88 -9.48
N THR A 69 -3.75 8.52 -8.31
CA THR A 69 -2.43 8.89 -7.76
C THR A 69 -1.55 7.65 -7.54
N GLY A 70 -2.12 6.58 -7.00
CA GLY A 70 -1.42 5.30 -6.80
C GLY A 70 -0.92 4.71 -8.09
N ILE A 71 -1.75 4.70 -9.14
CA ILE A 71 -1.38 4.22 -10.48
C ILE A 71 -0.25 5.08 -11.07
N VAL A 72 -0.35 6.41 -10.98
CA VAL A 72 0.68 7.33 -11.48
C VAL A 72 2.02 7.08 -10.78
N ILE A 73 2.01 6.92 -9.44
CA ILE A 73 3.24 6.63 -8.69
C ILE A 73 3.80 5.26 -9.08
N THR A 74 2.95 4.23 -9.22
CA THR A 74 3.38 2.90 -9.68
C THR A 74 4.05 2.97 -11.05
N ILE A 75 3.46 3.69 -12.00
CA ILE A 75 4.04 3.88 -13.34
C ILE A 75 5.36 4.64 -13.22
N GLY A 76 5.43 5.71 -12.43
CA GLY A 76 6.64 6.49 -12.20
C GLY A 76 7.80 5.65 -11.65
N ILE A 77 7.56 4.90 -10.56
CA ILE A 77 8.56 4.00 -9.97
C ILE A 77 9.00 2.93 -10.98
N THR A 78 8.05 2.36 -11.73
CA THR A 78 8.34 1.31 -12.71
C THR A 78 9.15 1.85 -13.89
N ALA A 79 8.82 3.03 -14.40
CA ALA A 79 9.52 3.68 -15.51
C ALA A 79 10.93 4.12 -15.10
N LEU A 80 11.09 4.62 -13.87
CA LEU A 80 12.36 5.09 -13.34
C LEU A 80 13.18 3.99 -12.66
N ARG A 81 12.80 2.71 -12.75
CA ARG A 81 13.48 1.60 -12.08
C ARG A 81 14.99 1.48 -12.40
N ASN A 82 15.42 1.96 -13.58
CA ASN A 82 16.82 1.99 -13.99
C ASN A 82 17.59 3.21 -13.44
N VAL A 83 16.88 4.28 -13.05
CA VAL A 83 17.45 5.56 -12.61
C VAL A 83 17.47 5.65 -11.08
N ILE A 84 16.42 5.20 -10.40
CA ILE A 84 16.34 5.24 -8.95
C ILE A 84 17.58 4.63 -8.27
N PRO A 85 18.13 3.46 -8.69
CA PRO A 85 19.34 2.90 -8.09
C PRO A 85 20.54 3.85 -8.09
N THR A 86 20.67 4.74 -9.08
CA THR A 86 21.78 5.70 -9.14
C THR A 86 21.65 6.81 -8.11
N TRP A 87 20.43 7.19 -7.72
CA TRP A 87 20.20 8.17 -6.64
C TRP A 87 20.62 7.64 -5.27
N PHE A 88 20.59 6.31 -5.09
CA PHE A 88 20.97 5.64 -3.85
C PHE A 88 22.41 5.10 -3.88
N ASN A 89 23.14 5.31 -4.98
CA ASN A 89 24.52 4.85 -5.17
C ASN A 89 24.73 3.38 -4.78
N VAL A 90 23.79 2.50 -5.18
CA VAL A 90 23.87 1.06 -4.87
C VAL A 90 24.74 0.30 -5.87
N SER A 91 25.22 -0.89 -5.50
CA SER A 91 26.03 -1.72 -6.39
C SER A 91 25.25 -2.18 -7.63
N ALA A 92 25.98 -2.61 -8.67
CA ALA A 92 25.38 -3.16 -9.88
C ALA A 92 24.54 -4.42 -9.59
N GLU A 93 24.97 -5.24 -8.63
CA GLU A 93 24.24 -6.43 -8.17
C GLU A 93 22.89 -6.05 -7.53
N THR A 94 22.90 -5.06 -6.63
CA THR A 94 21.67 -4.54 -6.01
C THR A 94 20.75 -3.89 -7.05
N THR A 95 21.33 -3.18 -8.02
CA THR A 95 20.59 -2.62 -9.15
C THR A 95 19.84 -3.71 -9.91
N GLY A 96 20.49 -4.82 -10.24
CA GLY A 96 19.84 -5.95 -10.92
C GLY A 96 18.63 -6.51 -10.17
N VAL A 97 18.72 -6.61 -8.84
CA VAL A 97 17.59 -7.03 -7.99
C VAL A 97 16.45 -6.00 -8.02
N LEU A 98 16.78 -4.70 -7.95
CA LEU A 98 15.81 -3.62 -7.96
C LEU A 98 14.98 -3.55 -9.24
N LEU A 99 15.58 -3.83 -10.40
CA LEU A 99 14.89 -3.86 -11.69
C LEU A 99 13.70 -4.82 -11.70
N PHE A 100 13.82 -5.95 -10.99
CA PHE A 100 12.77 -6.93 -10.82
C PHE A 100 11.82 -6.59 -9.68
N ALA A 101 12.35 -6.13 -8.54
CA ALA A 101 11.57 -5.88 -7.33
C ALA A 101 10.62 -4.67 -7.46
N PHE A 102 11.07 -3.57 -8.08
CA PHE A 102 10.30 -2.32 -8.13
C PHE A 102 8.90 -2.48 -8.72
N PRO A 103 8.72 -3.06 -9.94
CA PRO A 103 7.38 -3.21 -10.51
C PRO A 103 6.46 -4.06 -9.62
N LEU A 104 6.99 -5.14 -9.05
CA LEU A 104 6.22 -6.05 -8.20
C LEU A 104 5.73 -5.38 -6.92
N CYS A 105 6.60 -4.63 -6.24
CA CYS A 105 6.21 -3.97 -5.00
C CYS A 105 5.40 -2.70 -5.24
N ALA A 106 5.72 -1.92 -6.29
CA ALA A 106 5.00 -0.70 -6.64
C ALA A 106 3.54 -0.98 -7.07
N LEU A 107 3.25 -2.17 -7.59
CA LEU A 107 1.89 -2.62 -7.90
C LEU A 107 0.97 -2.66 -6.66
N SER A 108 1.52 -2.66 -5.44
CA SER A 108 0.73 -2.58 -4.21
C SER A 108 0.06 -1.22 -3.99
N LEU A 109 0.57 -0.13 -4.56
CA LEU A 109 0.15 1.25 -4.25
C LEU A 109 -1.31 1.58 -4.63
N PRO A 110 -1.85 1.18 -5.79
CA PRO A 110 -3.26 1.42 -6.11
C PRO A 110 -4.20 0.67 -5.16
N PHE A 111 -3.82 -0.53 -4.75
CA PHE A 111 -4.58 -1.33 -3.78
C PHE A 111 -4.51 -0.74 -2.37
N TYR A 112 -3.32 -0.25 -1.98
CA TYR A 112 -3.13 0.52 -0.76
C TYR A 112 -3.99 1.78 -0.75
N ALA A 113 -4.08 2.51 -1.86
CA ALA A 113 -4.93 3.69 -1.99
C ALA A 113 -6.40 3.35 -1.71
N PHE A 114 -6.90 2.23 -2.24
CA PHE A 114 -8.25 1.76 -1.98
C PHE A 114 -8.47 1.38 -0.51
N SER A 115 -7.58 0.57 0.06
CA SER A 115 -7.70 0.10 1.45
C SER A 115 -7.63 1.28 2.42
N ARG A 116 -6.74 2.25 2.18
CA ARG A 116 -6.67 3.47 2.99
C ARG A 116 -7.84 4.40 2.83
N SER A 117 -8.34 4.62 1.61
CA SER A 117 -9.55 5.42 1.37
C SER A 117 -10.77 4.82 2.08
N SER A 118 -10.84 3.48 2.15
CA SER A 118 -11.89 2.76 2.90
C SER A 118 -11.80 3.00 4.40
N SER A 119 -10.59 2.90 4.97
CA SER A 119 -10.35 3.16 6.39
C SER A 119 -10.69 4.59 6.78
N ALA A 120 -10.21 5.58 6.01
CA ALA A 120 -10.49 7.00 6.24
C ALA A 120 -12.00 7.29 6.18
N TYR A 121 -12.69 6.74 5.18
CA TYR A 121 -14.14 6.83 5.09
C TYR A 121 -14.83 6.22 6.33
N PHE A 122 -14.45 5.02 6.77
CA PHE A 122 -15.03 4.40 7.96
C PHE A 122 -14.82 5.21 9.24
N TYR A 123 -13.64 5.84 9.40
CA TYR A 123 -13.42 6.78 10.50
C TYR A 123 -14.35 8.00 10.41
N ALA A 124 -14.46 8.60 9.22
CA ALA A 124 -15.30 9.78 8.99
C ALA A 124 -16.78 9.54 9.33
N ILE A 125 -17.31 8.35 9.05
CA ILE A 125 -18.70 7.99 9.35
C ILE A 125 -18.88 7.27 10.71
N LYS A 126 -17.92 7.44 11.63
CA LYS A 126 -17.95 6.88 12.99
C LYS A 126 -18.06 5.34 13.06
N LYS A 127 -17.67 4.61 12.01
CA LYS A 127 -17.61 3.13 11.98
C LYS A 127 -16.25 2.63 12.43
N ALA A 128 -15.83 3.03 13.64
CA ALA A 128 -14.50 2.75 14.19
C ALA A 128 -14.11 1.27 14.13
N ARG A 129 -15.03 0.35 14.44
CA ARG A 129 -14.76 -1.10 14.36
C ARG A 129 -14.32 -1.56 12.96
N ARG A 130 -14.93 -1.04 11.88
CA ARG A 130 -14.57 -1.41 10.50
C ARG A 130 -13.22 -0.81 10.12
N ALA A 131 -12.94 0.42 10.54
CA ALA A 131 -11.64 1.05 10.35
C ALA A 131 -10.53 0.30 11.10
N SER A 132 -10.78 -0.11 12.35
CA SER A 132 -9.85 -0.92 13.14
C SER A 132 -9.57 -2.28 12.51
N ILE A 133 -10.57 -2.96 11.94
CA ILE A 133 -10.36 -4.22 11.20
C ILE A 133 -9.41 -4.00 10.02
N MET A 134 -9.56 -2.89 9.30
CA MET A 134 -8.66 -2.57 8.18
C MET A 134 -7.22 -2.33 8.67
N VAL A 135 -7.03 -1.46 9.66
CA VAL A 135 -5.70 -1.05 10.13
C VAL A 135 -4.98 -2.17 10.86
N TYR A 136 -5.63 -2.73 11.89
CA TYR A 136 -5.01 -3.77 12.72
C TYR A 136 -5.03 -5.14 12.04
N GLY A 137 -6.04 -5.44 11.23
CA GLY A 137 -6.07 -6.68 10.46
C GLY A 137 -4.91 -6.76 9.47
N GLU A 138 -4.58 -5.66 8.79
CA GLU A 138 -3.41 -5.59 7.93
C GLU A 138 -2.12 -5.83 8.73
N ALA A 139 -1.88 -5.03 9.78
CA ALA A 139 -0.62 -5.02 10.50
C ALA A 139 -0.36 -6.27 11.35
N LEU A 140 -1.40 -6.81 11.99
CA LEU A 140 -1.27 -7.90 12.98
C LEU A 140 -1.57 -9.28 12.40
N ILE A 141 -2.32 -9.37 11.30
CA ILE A 141 -2.79 -10.66 10.76
C ILE A 141 -2.26 -10.85 9.34
N VAL A 142 -2.73 -10.05 8.39
CA VAL A 142 -2.49 -10.28 6.96
C VAL A 142 -1.00 -10.14 6.63
N LEU A 143 -0.36 -9.05 7.05
CA LEU A 143 1.05 -8.81 6.77
C LEU A 143 1.96 -9.89 7.38
N PRO A 144 1.89 -10.22 8.69
CA PRO A 144 2.70 -11.28 9.26
C PRO A 144 2.50 -12.61 8.52
N ILE A 145 1.27 -13.04 8.29
CA ILE A 145 0.96 -14.30 7.59
C ILE A 145 1.63 -14.31 6.21
N CYS A 146 1.43 -13.27 5.39
CA CYS A 146 2.00 -13.22 4.05
C CYS A 146 3.54 -13.19 4.07
N VAL A 147 4.15 -12.42 4.97
CA VAL A 147 5.61 -12.28 5.09
C VAL A 147 6.30 -13.58 5.48
N PHE A 148 5.66 -14.44 6.29
CA PHE A 148 6.24 -15.72 6.69
C PHE A 148 5.91 -16.86 5.72
N ILE A 149 4.72 -16.86 5.12
CA ILE A 149 4.26 -17.96 4.26
C ILE A 149 4.76 -17.80 2.82
N LEU A 150 4.66 -16.63 2.20
CA LEU A 150 4.99 -16.48 0.77
C LEU A 150 6.47 -16.80 0.46
N PRO A 151 7.45 -16.31 1.24
CA PRO A 151 8.86 -16.65 0.98
C PRO A 151 9.18 -18.13 1.20
N MET A 152 8.38 -18.87 1.98
CA MET A 152 8.57 -20.31 2.15
C MET A 152 8.40 -21.07 0.82
N PHE A 153 7.44 -20.64 -0.01
CA PHE A 153 7.14 -21.27 -1.29
C PHE A 153 7.88 -20.63 -2.46
N LEU A 154 8.05 -19.31 -2.45
CA LEU A 154 8.57 -18.53 -3.58
C LEU A 154 9.96 -17.94 -3.33
N LYS A 155 10.60 -18.29 -2.21
CA LYS A 155 11.92 -17.76 -1.79
C LYS A 155 11.94 -16.23 -1.85
N LEU A 156 12.97 -15.64 -2.45
CA LEU A 156 13.14 -14.19 -2.56
C LEU A 156 12.00 -13.52 -3.35
N ASN A 157 11.42 -14.18 -4.35
CA ASN A 157 10.27 -13.63 -5.09
C ASN A 157 9.03 -13.50 -4.20
N GLY A 158 8.89 -14.40 -3.22
CA GLY A 158 7.85 -14.31 -2.19
C GLY A 158 7.97 -13.04 -1.35
N VAL A 159 9.19 -12.58 -1.09
CA VAL A 159 9.44 -11.33 -0.35
C VAL A 159 8.93 -10.13 -1.15
N TRP A 160 9.24 -10.05 -2.44
CA TRP A 160 8.86 -8.91 -3.29
C TRP A 160 7.35 -8.82 -3.52
N ILE A 161 6.69 -9.96 -3.74
CA ILE A 161 5.24 -9.97 -3.99
C ILE A 161 4.40 -9.79 -2.72
N THR A 162 5.01 -9.94 -1.54
CA THR A 162 4.29 -9.89 -0.25
C THR A 162 3.44 -8.63 -0.10
N LEU A 163 4.00 -7.45 -0.39
CA LEU A 163 3.27 -6.19 -0.24
C LEU A 163 2.03 -6.12 -1.14
N THR A 164 2.15 -6.60 -2.37
CA THR A 164 1.05 -6.61 -3.33
C THR A 164 -0.03 -7.61 -2.93
N VAL A 165 0.33 -8.80 -2.49
CA VAL A 165 -0.63 -9.79 -1.99
C VAL A 165 -1.37 -9.27 -0.76
N VAL A 166 -0.66 -8.67 0.21
CA VAL A 166 -1.27 -8.06 1.40
C VAL A 166 -2.32 -7.02 0.99
N GLN A 167 -1.98 -6.10 0.08
CA GLN A 167 -2.93 -5.06 -0.31
C GLN A 167 -4.11 -5.59 -1.14
N ILE A 168 -3.92 -6.66 -1.92
CA ILE A 168 -5.03 -7.34 -2.60
C ILE A 168 -5.99 -7.97 -1.58
N ILE A 169 -5.47 -8.62 -0.53
CA ILE A 169 -6.32 -9.15 0.54
C ILE A 169 -7.08 -8.01 1.23
N MET A 170 -6.40 -6.91 1.55
CA MET A 170 -7.02 -5.73 2.17
C MET A 170 -8.07 -5.06 1.27
N LEU A 171 -7.86 -5.04 -0.04
CA LEU A 171 -8.85 -4.60 -1.03
C LEU A 171 -10.13 -5.44 -0.90
N PHE A 172 -10.03 -6.77 -0.88
CA PHE A 172 -11.19 -7.64 -0.73
C PHE A 172 -11.87 -7.45 0.63
N THR A 173 -11.09 -7.33 1.72
CA THR A 173 -11.62 -7.02 3.05
C THR A 173 -12.41 -5.71 3.04
N ALA A 174 -11.88 -4.65 2.42
CA ALA A 174 -12.58 -3.38 2.28
C ALA A 174 -13.88 -3.51 1.49
N ILE A 175 -13.87 -4.19 0.34
CA ILE A 175 -15.07 -4.42 -0.47
C ILE A 175 -16.16 -5.13 0.35
N LEU A 176 -15.80 -6.16 1.11
CA LEU A 176 -16.73 -6.89 1.98
C LEU A 176 -17.31 -5.99 3.08
N LEU A 177 -16.49 -5.17 3.71
CA LEU A 177 -16.92 -4.24 4.77
C LEU A 177 -17.78 -3.09 4.24
N LEU A 178 -17.58 -2.67 2.98
CA LEU A 178 -18.38 -1.65 2.30
C LEU A 178 -19.75 -2.19 1.88
N ARG A 179 -19.84 -3.45 1.45
CA ARG A 179 -21.13 -4.10 1.07
C ARG A 179 -22.06 -4.33 2.26
N LYS A 180 -21.52 -4.48 3.47
CA LYS A 180 -22.31 -4.61 4.70
C LYS A 180 -22.81 -3.27 5.26
N GLN A 181 -22.80 -2.19 4.47
CA GLN A 181 -23.43 -0.90 4.83
C GLN A 181 -24.84 -0.86 4.29
#